data_AF-A0A3D1FX72-F1
#
_entry.id   AF-A0A3D1FX72-F1
#
_cell.length_a   1.000
_cell.length_b   1.000
_cell.length_c   1.000
_cell.angle_alpha   90.00
_cell.angle_beta   90.00
_cell.angle_gamma   90.00
#
_symmetry.space_group_name_H-M   'P 1'
#
loop_
_entity.id
_entity.type
_entity.pdbx_description
1 polymer ?
#
loop_
_entity_poly.entity_id
_entity_poly.type
_entity_poly.pdbx_seq_one_letter_code
_entity_poly.pdbx_strand_id
1 'polypeptide(L)'
;MTDLFTYIKERIVLLHWAALAFALVCFAYGSFELNGHRLAESVGVLAFLILFRLYDDVANSKIDQHKPNRSYTSSTTAVSLKRYFYALYIGFTLLISFQDGLQAILLISFLFLSEICYYFLFSFRKTRLLLPLLKYPFAVIALGSHDAYAILGLFLIFMLIEYRDEDIISKITALPILITAYALCYFIDGVSQVSIIFLILSGVALLTTQKQTRYLLLFLYILTNTAF
;
A
#
# COMPACT_ATOMS: atom_id res chain seq x y z
N MET A 1 21.84 15.72 -0.51
CA MET A 1 22.06 14.27 -0.36
C MET A 1 21.88 13.80 1.08
N THR A 2 22.24 14.59 2.10
CA THR A 2 21.97 14.29 3.52
C THR A 2 20.49 14.09 3.82
N ASP A 3 19.61 14.94 3.27
CA ASP A 3 18.17 14.93 3.57
C ASP A 3 17.46 13.65 3.14
N LEU A 4 17.68 13.20 1.90
CA LEU A 4 17.07 11.98 1.37
C LEU A 4 17.56 10.73 2.11
N PHE A 5 18.85 10.69 2.44
CA PHE A 5 19.45 9.56 3.15
C PHE A 5 18.91 9.46 4.59
N THR A 6 18.81 10.59 5.29
CA THR A 6 18.18 10.66 6.62
C THR A 6 16.72 10.22 6.54
N TYR A 7 15.97 10.72 5.57
CA TYR A 7 14.58 10.30 5.34
C TYR A 7 14.46 8.79 5.15
N ILE A 8 15.27 8.18 4.28
CA ILE A 8 15.23 6.73 4.02
C ILE A 8 15.48 5.95 5.31
N LYS A 9 16.48 6.35 6.11
CA LYS A 9 16.78 5.70 7.40
C LYS A 9 15.63 5.80 8.40
N GLU A 10 14.92 6.93 8.43
CA GLU A 10 13.81 7.17 9.36
C GLU A 10 12.51 6.44 8.95
N ARG A 11 12.30 6.24 7.64
CA ARG A 11 10.97 5.89 7.10
C ARG A 11 10.89 4.54 6.41
N ILE A 12 12.00 4.04 5.90
CA ILE A 12 12.02 2.87 5.03
C ILE A 12 12.80 1.74 5.70
N VAL A 13 12.08 0.73 6.16
CA VAL A 13 12.69 -0.55 6.55
C VAL A 13 12.69 -1.48 5.33
N LEU A 14 13.79 -1.48 4.59
CA LEU A 14 13.88 -2.08 3.25
C LEU A 14 13.31 -3.50 3.16
N LEU A 15 13.59 -4.36 4.15
CA LEU A 15 13.09 -5.73 4.18
C LEU A 15 11.55 -5.82 4.16
N HIS A 16 10.87 -4.99 4.95
CA HIS A 16 9.40 -4.99 5.01
C HIS A 16 8.79 -4.49 3.71
N TRP A 17 9.38 -3.45 3.12
CA TRP A 17 8.91 -2.90 1.85
C TRP A 17 9.16 -3.85 0.69
N ALA A 18 10.30 -4.55 0.68
CA ALA A 18 10.61 -5.58 -0.32
C ALA A 18 9.65 -6.78 -0.20
N ALA A 19 9.39 -7.25 1.01
CA ALA A 19 8.42 -8.31 1.26
C ALA A 19 7.01 -7.90 0.82
N LEU A 20 6.60 -6.66 1.12
CA LEU A 20 5.32 -6.11 0.68
C LEU A 20 5.22 -6.00 -0.84
N ALA A 21 6.26 -5.51 -1.51
CA ALA A 21 6.30 -5.40 -2.97
C ALA A 21 6.16 -6.77 -3.64
N PHE A 22 6.92 -7.77 -3.16
CA PHE A 22 6.81 -9.14 -3.64
C PHE A 22 5.41 -9.72 -3.39
N ALA A 23 4.84 -9.47 -2.21
CA ALA A 23 3.51 -9.94 -1.86
C ALA A 23 2.42 -9.35 -2.78
N LEU A 24 2.53 -8.08 -3.16
CA LEU A 24 1.62 -7.46 -4.13
C LEU A 24 1.78 -8.03 -5.54
N VAL A 25 3.00 -8.38 -5.95
CA VAL A 25 3.24 -9.06 -7.23
C VAL A 25 2.61 -10.45 -7.23
N CYS A 26 2.88 -11.26 -6.21
CA CYS A 26 2.27 -12.59 -6.08
C CYS A 26 0.74 -12.50 -6.05
N PHE A 27 0.20 -11.50 -5.35
CA PHE A 27 -1.23 -11.24 -5.32
C PHE A 27 -1.79 -10.92 -6.71
N ALA A 28 -1.14 -10.02 -7.47
CA ALA A 28 -1.59 -9.62 -8.79
C ALA A 28 -1.61 -10.77 -9.80
N TYR A 29 -0.66 -11.70 -9.70
CA TYR A 29 -0.59 -12.88 -10.56
C TYR A 29 -1.37 -14.09 -10.03
N GLY A 30 -1.93 -14.01 -8.82
CA GLY A 30 -2.57 -15.15 -8.15
C GLY A 30 -1.62 -16.33 -7.93
N SER A 31 -0.30 -16.11 -7.80
CA SER A 31 0.66 -17.21 -7.74
C SER A 31 1.94 -16.84 -6.97
N PHE A 32 2.46 -17.79 -6.20
CA PHE A 32 3.74 -17.67 -5.50
C PHE A 32 4.96 -18.15 -6.30
N GLU A 33 4.78 -18.56 -7.57
CA GLU A 33 5.89 -18.99 -8.40
C GLU A 33 6.97 -17.90 -8.48
N LEU A 34 8.21 -18.29 -8.20
CA LEU A 34 9.37 -17.42 -8.25
C LEU A 34 10.04 -17.55 -9.62
N ASN A 35 9.93 -16.51 -10.44
CA ASN A 35 10.66 -16.41 -11.70
C ASN A 35 11.34 -15.04 -11.81
N GLY A 36 12.31 -14.93 -12.74
CA GLY A 36 13.10 -13.71 -12.92
C GLY A 36 12.26 -12.48 -13.27
N HIS A 37 11.15 -12.67 -13.98
CA HIS A 37 10.22 -11.61 -14.34
C HIS A 37 9.54 -11.01 -13.11
N ARG A 38 8.94 -11.86 -12.25
CA ARG A 38 8.26 -11.43 -11.02
C ARG A 38 9.21 -10.78 -10.02
N LEU A 39 10.46 -11.24 -9.97
CA LEU A 39 11.50 -10.58 -9.16
C LEU A 39 11.80 -9.17 -9.70
N ALA A 40 11.92 -8.99 -11.01
CA ALA A 40 12.12 -7.68 -11.63
C ALA A 40 10.93 -6.74 -11.39
N GLU A 41 9.71 -7.24 -11.53
CA GLU A 41 8.48 -6.49 -11.23
C GLU A 41 8.41 -6.09 -9.77
N SER A 42 8.83 -6.97 -8.85
CA SER A 42 8.89 -6.67 -7.42
C SER A 42 9.85 -5.51 -7.12
N VAL A 43 10.95 -5.38 -7.87
CA VAL A 43 11.86 -4.22 -7.77
C VAL A 43 11.17 -2.95 -8.28
N GLY A 44 10.43 -3.03 -9.39
CA GLY A 44 9.63 -1.92 -9.91
C GLY A 44 8.55 -1.46 -8.93
N VAL A 45 7.80 -2.40 -8.36
CA VAL A 45 6.78 -2.15 -7.32
C VAL A 45 7.43 -1.56 -6.07
N LEU A 46 8.59 -2.07 -5.63
CA LEU A 46 9.33 -1.52 -4.50
C LEU A 46 9.71 -0.05 -4.73
N ALA A 47 10.24 0.27 -5.91
CA ALA A 47 10.58 1.64 -6.28
C ALA A 47 9.35 2.55 -6.27
N PHE A 48 8.24 2.10 -6.88
CA PHE A 48 6.95 2.79 -6.86
C PHE A 48 6.46 3.03 -5.43
N LEU A 49 6.49 2.02 -4.56
CA LEU A 49 6.02 2.11 -3.18
C LEU A 49 6.85 3.10 -2.35
N ILE A 50 8.18 3.08 -2.48
CA ILE A 50 9.06 4.03 -1.78
C ILE A 50 8.83 5.46 -2.30
N LEU A 51 8.68 5.62 -3.60
CA LEU A 51 8.44 6.91 -4.24
C LEU A 51 7.13 7.54 -3.76
N PHE A 52 6.04 6.77 -3.75
CA PHE A 52 4.76 7.27 -3.25
C PHE A 52 4.72 7.38 -1.72
N ARG A 53 5.51 6.60 -0.98
CA ARG A 53 5.70 6.84 0.46
C ARG A 53 6.33 8.21 0.72
N LEU A 54 7.33 8.60 -0.08
CA LEU A 54 7.93 9.94 0.00
C LEU A 54 6.91 11.03 -0.29
N TYR A 55 6.09 10.85 -1.34
CA TYR A 55 5.01 11.78 -1.68
C TYR A 55 4.01 11.94 -0.53
N ASP A 56 3.50 10.81 0.00
CA ASP A 56 2.52 10.80 1.08
C ASP A 56 3.06 11.49 2.33
N ASP A 57 4.33 11.27 2.68
CA ASP A 57 4.97 11.85 3.85
C ASP A 57 5.16 13.37 3.68
N VAL A 58 5.63 13.83 2.52
CA VAL A 58 5.78 15.26 2.23
C VAL A 58 4.43 15.97 2.24
N ALA A 59 3.39 15.35 1.66
CA ALA A 59 2.02 15.87 1.68
C ALA A 59 1.46 15.99 3.11
N ASN A 60 1.84 15.07 4.01
CA ASN A 60 1.43 15.07 5.41
C ASN A 60 2.39 15.79 6.37
N SER A 61 3.44 16.46 5.86
CA SER A 61 4.50 17.12 6.64
C SER A 61 4.00 18.00 7.78
N LYS A 62 2.97 18.83 7.55
CA LYS A 62 2.41 19.72 8.59
C LYS A 62 1.77 18.98 9.76
N ILE A 63 1.18 17.81 9.51
CA ILE A 63 0.45 17.04 10.52
C ILE A 63 1.42 16.25 11.39
N ASP A 64 2.48 15.74 10.76
CA ASP A 64 3.47 14.92 11.42
C ASP A 64 4.53 15.73 12.18
N GLN A 65 4.42 17.07 12.23
CA GLN A 65 5.37 17.97 12.91
C GLN A 65 5.64 17.60 14.36
N HIS A 66 4.68 17.02 15.05
CA HIS A 66 4.81 16.62 16.45
C HIS A 66 5.35 15.20 16.64
N LYS A 67 5.51 14.42 15.57
CA LYS A 67 6.00 13.04 15.64
C LYS A 67 7.54 13.02 15.61
N PRO A 68 8.20 12.18 16.43
CA PRO A 68 9.66 12.08 16.45
C PRO A 68 10.20 11.41 15.17
N ASN A 69 11.46 11.69 14.81
CA ASN A 69 12.16 11.10 13.65
C ASN A 69 11.41 11.33 12.33
N ARG A 70 10.92 12.56 12.14
CA ARG A 70 10.20 13.02 10.95
C ARG A 70 10.92 14.22 10.33
N SER A 71 12.11 14.01 9.79
CA SER A 71 12.92 15.07 9.16
C SER A 71 12.17 15.85 8.07
N TYR A 72 11.27 15.20 7.33
CA TYR A 72 10.45 15.81 6.27
C TYR A 72 9.41 16.84 6.77
N THR A 73 9.27 17.03 8.08
CA THR A 73 8.36 18.03 8.66
C THR A 73 8.97 19.43 8.68
N SER A 74 10.30 19.53 8.59
CA SER A 74 11.03 20.77 8.38
C SER A 74 10.71 21.37 7.01
N SER A 75 10.43 22.67 6.95
CA SER A 75 10.07 23.35 5.70
C SER A 75 11.16 23.26 4.62
N THR A 76 12.43 23.37 5.01
CA THR A 76 13.58 23.29 4.09
C THR A 76 13.74 21.86 3.56
N THR A 77 13.66 20.87 4.44
CA THR A 77 13.77 19.45 4.10
C THR A 77 12.58 18.99 3.24
N ALA A 78 11.36 19.43 3.55
CA ALA A 78 10.17 19.11 2.76
C ALA A 78 10.28 19.59 1.31
N VAL A 79 10.78 20.81 1.08
CA VAL A 79 11.00 21.35 -0.26
C VAL A 79 12.08 20.55 -1.00
N SER A 80 13.18 20.22 -0.32
CA SER A 80 14.26 19.37 -0.84
C SER A 80 13.74 17.99 -1.27
N LEU A 81 12.99 17.32 -0.38
CA LEU A 81 12.37 16.02 -0.63
C LEU A 81 11.30 16.05 -1.73
N LYS A 82 10.53 17.13 -1.86
CA LYS A 82 9.57 17.31 -2.97
C LYS A 82 10.28 17.39 -4.33
N ARG A 83 11.45 18.03 -4.39
CA ARG A 83 12.28 18.06 -5.61
C ARG A 83 12.82 16.67 -5.94
N TYR A 84 13.31 15.94 -4.93
CA TYR A 84 13.75 14.55 -5.12
C TYR A 84 12.60 13.67 -5.62
N PHE A 85 11.40 13.81 -5.06
CA PHE A 85 10.22 13.09 -5.52
C PHE A 85 9.96 13.32 -7.02
N TYR A 86 9.81 14.56 -7.47
CA TYR A 86 9.52 14.81 -8.89
C TYR A 86 10.66 14.36 -9.82
N ALA A 87 11.92 14.54 -9.42
CA ALA A 87 13.06 14.07 -10.21
C ALA A 87 13.04 12.54 -10.37
N LEU A 88 12.84 11.81 -9.27
CA LEU A 88 12.74 10.35 -9.28
C LEU A 88 11.50 9.87 -10.04
N TYR A 89 10.37 10.57 -9.86
CA TYR A 89 9.12 10.26 -10.55
C TYR A 89 9.23 10.42 -12.06
N ILE A 90 9.80 11.54 -12.54
CA ILE A 90 10.05 11.74 -13.98
C ILE A 90 10.98 10.65 -14.50
N GLY A 91 12.07 10.35 -13.81
CA GLY A 91 12.99 9.29 -14.20
C GLY A 91 12.31 7.91 -14.26
N PHE A 92 11.50 7.58 -13.25
CA PHE A 92 10.75 6.32 -13.19
C PHE A 92 9.70 6.20 -14.30
N THR A 93 8.93 7.26 -14.54
CA THR A 93 7.95 7.33 -15.64
C THR A 93 8.63 7.22 -17.00
N LEU A 94 9.79 7.86 -17.21
CA LEU A 94 10.56 7.73 -18.44
C LEU A 94 11.05 6.29 -18.66
N LEU A 95 11.60 5.64 -17.63
CA LEU A 95 12.03 4.25 -17.69
C LEU A 95 10.86 3.32 -18.08
N ILE A 96 9.69 3.49 -17.47
CA ILE A 96 8.49 2.72 -17.79
C ILE A 96 8.04 3.03 -19.23
N SER A 97 8.08 4.29 -19.66
CA SER A 97 7.61 4.69 -21.00
C SER A 97 8.38 4.04 -22.15
N PHE A 98 9.64 3.65 -21.93
CA PHE A 98 10.42 2.89 -22.91
C PHE A 98 9.96 1.43 -23.05
N GLN A 99 9.32 0.87 -22.02
CA GLN A 99 8.84 -0.51 -22.01
C GLN A 99 7.36 -0.58 -22.40
N ASP A 100 6.53 0.23 -21.74
CA ASP A 100 5.08 0.29 -21.94
C ASP A 100 4.55 1.71 -21.71
N GLY A 101 4.13 2.34 -22.81
CA GLY A 101 3.54 3.68 -22.79
C GLY A 101 2.21 3.76 -22.03
N LEU A 102 1.43 2.68 -21.99
CA LEU A 102 0.15 2.64 -21.26
C LEU A 102 0.41 2.72 -19.75
N GLN A 103 1.36 1.93 -19.24
CA GLN A 103 1.74 1.97 -17.82
C GLN A 103 2.28 3.34 -17.40
N ALA A 104 3.05 4.00 -18.27
CA ALA A 104 3.51 5.36 -18.02
C ALA A 104 2.35 6.36 -17.93
N ILE A 105 1.35 6.26 -18.83
CA ILE A 105 0.14 7.10 -18.79
C ILE A 105 -0.67 6.83 -17.51
N LEU A 106 -0.81 5.55 -17.10
CA LEU A 106 -1.49 5.18 -15.86
C LEU A 106 -0.78 5.79 -14.65
N LEU A 107 0.55 5.73 -14.60
CA LEU A 107 1.34 6.31 -13.52
C LEU A 107 1.17 7.84 -13.45
N ILE A 108 1.19 8.53 -14.60
CA ILE A 108 0.92 9.99 -14.71
C ILE A 108 -0.48 10.32 -14.20
N SER A 109 -1.47 9.57 -14.67
CA SER A 109 -2.87 9.73 -14.27
C SER A 109 -3.06 9.51 -12.77
N PHE A 110 -2.36 8.53 -12.20
CA PHE A 110 -2.42 8.25 -10.77
C PHE A 110 -1.83 9.36 -9.91
N LEU A 111 -0.70 9.96 -10.32
CA LEU A 111 -0.17 11.12 -9.62
C LEU A 111 -1.14 12.31 -9.69
N PHE A 112 -1.70 12.59 -10.87
CA PHE A 112 -2.65 13.68 -11.05
C PHE A 112 -3.91 13.48 -10.19
N LEU A 113 -4.46 12.26 -10.19
CA LEU A 113 -5.59 11.90 -9.33
C LEU A 113 -5.21 12.03 -7.85
N SER A 114 -4.03 11.59 -7.46
CA SER A 114 -3.54 11.73 -6.08
C SER A 114 -3.46 13.20 -5.68
N GLU A 115 -2.88 14.08 -6.49
CA GLU A 115 -2.80 15.52 -6.20
C GLU A 115 -4.20 16.15 -6.07
N ILE A 116 -5.15 15.78 -6.94
CA ILE A 116 -6.56 16.21 -6.84
C ILE A 116 -7.16 15.74 -5.51
N CYS A 117 -7.01 14.45 -5.19
CA CYS A 117 -7.54 13.87 -3.96
C CYS A 117 -6.92 14.52 -2.74
N TYR A 118 -5.60 14.73 -2.72
CA TYR A 118 -4.92 15.45 -1.65
C TYR A 118 -5.40 16.88 -1.54
N TYR A 119 -5.64 17.60 -2.63
CA TYR A 119 -6.16 18.97 -2.58
C TYR A 119 -7.58 19.05 -1.97
N PHE A 120 -8.51 18.20 -2.40
CA PHE A 120 -9.90 18.24 -1.94
C PHE A 120 -10.12 17.58 -0.57
N LEU A 121 -9.48 16.43 -0.33
CA LEU A 121 -9.73 15.61 0.86
C LEU A 121 -8.87 16.01 2.06
N PHE A 122 -7.89 16.91 1.91
CA PHE A 122 -7.07 17.36 3.05
C PHE A 122 -7.90 17.96 4.18
N SER A 123 -9.00 18.62 3.83
CA SER A 123 -9.96 19.24 4.77
C SER A 123 -10.67 18.21 5.65
N PHE A 124 -10.75 16.96 5.20
CA PHE A 124 -11.43 15.87 5.91
C PHE A 124 -10.42 14.98 6.62
N ARG A 125 -10.28 15.18 7.93
CA ARG A 125 -9.24 14.55 8.76
C ARG A 125 -9.19 13.02 8.67
N LYS A 126 -10.33 12.35 8.49
CA LYS A 126 -10.42 10.87 8.44
C LYS A 126 -10.16 10.30 7.04
N THR A 127 -10.75 10.88 5.99
CA THR A 127 -10.59 10.37 4.61
C THR A 127 -9.19 10.60 4.07
N ARG A 128 -8.44 11.58 4.59
CA ARG A 128 -7.02 11.77 4.27
C ARG A 128 -6.15 10.55 4.57
N LEU A 129 -6.47 9.77 5.61
CA LEU A 129 -5.70 8.56 5.95
C LEU A 129 -5.85 7.45 4.92
N LEU A 130 -6.88 7.53 4.06
CA LEU A 130 -7.09 6.58 2.97
C LEU A 130 -6.19 6.89 1.77
N LEU A 131 -5.76 8.15 1.59
CA LEU A 131 -4.99 8.56 0.41
C LEU A 131 -3.67 7.81 0.26
N PRO A 132 -2.86 7.65 1.32
CA PRO A 132 -1.65 6.83 1.24
C PRO A 132 -1.94 5.37 0.87
N LEU A 133 -3.15 4.86 1.10
CA LEU A 133 -3.46 3.45 0.85
C LEU A 133 -3.77 3.18 -0.62
N LEU A 134 -4.08 4.21 -1.43
CA LEU A 134 -4.45 4.06 -2.84
C LEU A 134 -3.32 3.50 -3.71
N LYS A 135 -2.06 3.65 -3.29
CA LYS A 135 -0.90 3.13 -4.03
C LYS A 135 -0.88 1.59 -4.10
N TYR A 136 -1.39 0.89 -3.09
CA TYR A 136 -1.37 -0.58 -3.06
C TYR A 136 -2.31 -1.21 -4.10
N PRO A 137 -3.62 -0.89 -4.14
CA PRO A 137 -4.50 -1.39 -5.20
C PRO A 137 -4.08 -0.89 -6.58
N PHE A 138 -3.55 0.34 -6.69
CA PHE A 138 -3.01 0.83 -7.97
C PHE A 138 -1.85 -0.03 -8.47
N ALA A 139 -0.90 -0.41 -7.62
CA ALA A 139 0.21 -1.28 -8.02
C ALA A 139 -0.31 -2.62 -8.58
N VAL A 140 -1.32 -3.20 -7.95
CA VAL A 140 -1.93 -4.47 -8.39
C VAL A 140 -2.66 -4.30 -9.73
N ILE A 141 -3.37 -3.20 -9.94
CA ILE A 141 -4.01 -2.86 -11.22
C ILE A 141 -2.95 -2.64 -12.31
N ALA A 142 -1.87 -1.93 -11.99
CA ALA A 142 -0.78 -1.63 -12.94
C ALA A 142 -0.03 -2.88 -13.40
N LEU A 143 0.03 -3.92 -12.56
CA LEU A 143 0.55 -5.25 -12.91
C LEU A 143 -0.42 -6.07 -13.79
N GLY A 144 -1.64 -5.59 -14.02
CA GLY A 144 -2.61 -6.24 -14.91
C GLY A 144 -3.67 -7.10 -14.20
N SER A 145 -3.78 -7.03 -12.87
CA SER A 145 -4.87 -7.71 -12.16
C SER A 145 -6.23 -7.07 -12.50
N HIS A 146 -7.19 -7.91 -12.90
CA HIS A 146 -8.54 -7.47 -13.28
C HIS A 146 -9.63 -7.87 -12.29
N ASP A 147 -9.31 -8.63 -11.24
CA ASP A 147 -10.29 -9.02 -10.22
C ASP A 147 -10.59 -7.84 -9.28
N ALA A 148 -11.69 -7.14 -9.58
CA ALA A 148 -12.16 -6.01 -8.79
C ALA A 148 -12.49 -6.39 -7.33
N TYR A 149 -12.94 -7.62 -7.07
CA TYR A 149 -13.28 -8.07 -5.71
C TYR A 149 -12.02 -8.34 -4.89
N ALA A 150 -11.01 -8.96 -5.51
CA ALA A 150 -9.70 -9.17 -4.88
C ALA A 150 -9.02 -7.83 -4.55
N ILE A 151 -9.02 -6.89 -5.50
CA ILE A 151 -8.44 -5.55 -5.29
C ILE A 151 -9.17 -4.79 -4.16
N LEU A 152 -10.51 -4.86 -4.14
CA LEU A 152 -11.31 -4.23 -3.09
C LEU A 152 -11.01 -4.84 -1.72
N GLY A 153 -10.94 -6.16 -1.60
CA GLY A 153 -10.65 -6.82 -0.34
C GLY A 153 -9.24 -6.52 0.17
N LEU A 154 -8.26 -6.47 -0.75
CA LEU A 154 -6.89 -6.05 -0.42
C LEU A 154 -6.87 -4.62 0.14
N PHE A 155 -7.59 -3.68 -0.49
CA PHE A 155 -7.70 -2.31 -0.02
C PHE A 155 -8.35 -2.23 1.38
N LEU A 156 -9.41 -3.00 1.64
CA LEU A 156 -10.07 -3.06 2.95
C LEU A 156 -9.12 -3.59 4.04
N ILE A 157 -8.25 -4.55 3.72
CA ILE A 157 -7.27 -5.08 4.68
C ILE A 157 -6.20 -4.05 4.99
N PHE A 158 -5.65 -3.36 3.99
CA PHE A 158 -4.71 -2.27 4.24
C PHE A 158 -5.34 -1.16 5.07
N MET A 159 -6.61 -0.84 4.82
CA MET A 159 -7.38 0.09 5.64
C MET A 159 -7.45 -0.38 7.10
N LEU A 160 -7.78 -1.64 7.33
CA LEU A 160 -7.86 -2.20 8.68
C LEU A 160 -6.49 -2.18 9.40
N ILE A 161 -5.40 -2.44 8.69
CA ILE A 161 -4.04 -2.37 9.25
C ILE A 161 -3.68 -0.93 9.65
N GLU A 162 -3.84 0.03 8.73
CA GLU A 162 -3.43 1.42 8.94
C GLU A 162 -4.24 2.10 10.06
N TYR A 163 -5.56 1.95 10.06
CA TYR A 163 -6.40 2.56 11.09
C TYR A 163 -6.17 1.98 12.49
N ARG A 164 -5.73 0.72 12.55
CA ARG A 164 -5.39 0.06 13.81
C ARG A 164 -3.99 0.44 14.28
N ASP A 165 -3.08 0.80 13.37
CA ASP A 165 -1.76 1.36 13.72
C ASP A 165 -1.86 2.75 14.34
N GLU A 166 -2.87 3.54 13.96
CA GLU A 166 -3.15 4.84 14.59
C GLU A 166 -4.13 4.75 15.78
N ASP A 167 -4.54 3.54 16.19
CA ASP A 167 -5.54 3.29 17.26
C ASP A 167 -6.88 4.07 17.08
N ILE A 168 -7.22 4.42 15.84
CA ILE A 168 -8.37 5.27 15.50
C ILE A 168 -9.68 4.46 15.45
N ILE A 169 -9.60 3.20 15.03
CA ILE A 169 -10.76 2.32 14.84
C ILE A 169 -10.96 1.43 16.06
N SER A 170 -12.17 1.45 16.62
CA SER A 170 -12.55 0.52 17.68
C SER A 170 -12.67 -0.90 17.12
N LYS A 171 -12.50 -1.93 17.97
CA LYS A 171 -12.68 -3.34 17.56
C LYS A 171 -14.05 -3.58 16.91
N ILE A 172 -15.06 -2.80 17.29
CA ILE A 172 -16.43 -2.87 16.78
C ILE A 172 -16.49 -2.36 15.33
N THR A 173 -15.81 -1.26 15.00
CA THR A 173 -15.82 -0.71 13.64
C THR A 173 -14.91 -1.46 12.67
N ALA A 174 -13.99 -2.28 13.17
CA ALA A 174 -13.18 -3.18 12.33
C ALA A 174 -13.93 -4.47 11.92
N LEU A 175 -14.94 -4.87 12.68
CA LEU A 175 -15.70 -6.11 12.43
C LEU A 175 -16.47 -6.08 11.08
N PRO A 176 -17.19 -5.00 10.70
CA PRO A 176 -17.82 -4.92 9.38
C PRO A 176 -16.82 -5.05 8.23
N ILE A 177 -15.65 -4.40 8.34
CA ILE A 177 -14.60 -4.45 7.32
C ILE A 177 -14.10 -5.89 7.12
N LEU A 178 -13.90 -6.61 8.23
CA LEU A 178 -13.46 -8.00 8.23
C LEU A 178 -14.51 -8.95 7.68
N ILE A 179 -15.79 -8.72 7.99
CA ILE A 179 -16.92 -9.48 7.40
C ILE A 179 -16.99 -9.23 5.89
N THR A 180 -16.81 -7.99 5.43
CA THR A 180 -16.78 -7.68 4.00
C THR A 180 -15.59 -8.34 3.30
N ALA A 181 -14.39 -8.30 3.89
CA ALA A 181 -13.22 -8.99 3.34
C ALA A 181 -13.44 -10.50 3.26
N TYR A 182 -14.05 -11.11 4.27
CA TYR A 182 -14.44 -12.52 4.26
C TYR A 182 -15.45 -12.84 3.15
N ALA A 183 -16.50 -12.03 3.01
CA ALA A 183 -17.49 -12.24 1.96
C ALA A 183 -16.81 -12.19 0.57
N LEU A 184 -15.88 -11.25 0.37
CA LEU A 184 -15.09 -11.16 -0.86
C LEU A 184 -14.21 -12.40 -1.07
N CYS A 185 -13.51 -12.91 -0.05
CA CYS A 185 -12.78 -14.18 -0.14
C CYS A 185 -13.66 -15.34 -0.60
N TYR A 186 -14.87 -15.45 -0.03
CA TYR A 186 -15.81 -16.51 -0.37
C TYR A 186 -16.24 -16.44 -1.85
N PHE A 187 -16.45 -15.24 -2.38
CA PHE A 187 -16.79 -15.05 -3.80
C PHE A 187 -15.62 -15.30 -4.76
N ILE A 188 -14.38 -15.10 -4.31
CA ILE A 188 -13.17 -15.30 -5.13
C ILE A 188 -12.80 -16.79 -5.21
N ASP A 189 -12.74 -17.48 -4.07
CA ASP A 189 -12.25 -18.86 -3.98
C ASP A 189 -13.35 -19.88 -4.31
N GLY A 190 -14.62 -19.57 -4.01
CA GLY A 190 -15.74 -20.51 -4.16
C GLY A 190 -15.66 -21.72 -3.21
N VAL A 191 -14.51 -21.98 -2.57
CA VAL A 191 -14.29 -22.99 -1.55
C VAL A 191 -14.46 -22.37 -0.16
N SER A 192 -15.49 -22.84 0.57
CA SER A 192 -15.83 -22.28 1.89
C SER A 192 -14.74 -22.49 2.94
N GLN A 193 -13.90 -23.52 2.81
CA GLN A 193 -12.95 -23.92 3.86
C GLN A 193 -11.82 -22.90 4.08
N VAL A 194 -11.20 -22.40 3.02
CA VAL A 194 -10.10 -21.42 3.13
C VAL A 194 -10.63 -20.08 3.63
N SER A 195 -11.81 -19.67 3.16
CA SER A 195 -12.50 -18.47 3.63
C SER A 195 -12.86 -18.55 5.13
N ILE A 196 -13.31 -19.72 5.61
CA ILE A 196 -13.59 -19.96 7.03
C ILE A 196 -12.31 -19.89 7.87
N ILE A 197 -11.21 -20.50 7.41
CA ILE A 197 -9.91 -20.41 8.08
C ILE A 197 -9.43 -18.96 8.14
N PHE A 198 -9.57 -18.22 7.04
CA PHE A 198 -9.30 -16.78 6.99
C PHE A 198 -10.13 -16.03 8.03
N LEU A 199 -11.44 -16.27 8.13
CA LEU A 199 -12.32 -15.60 9.10
C LEU A 199 -11.92 -15.88 10.55
N ILE A 200 -11.65 -17.14 10.90
CA ILE A 200 -11.29 -17.55 12.26
C ILE A 200 -9.97 -16.90 12.67
N LEU A 201 -8.93 -17.05 11.85
CA LEU A 201 -7.62 -16.47 12.14
C LEU A 201 -7.66 -14.94 12.13
N SER A 202 -8.51 -14.36 11.29
CA SER A 202 -8.69 -12.91 11.24
C SER A 202 -9.40 -12.36 12.48
N GLY A 203 -10.40 -13.08 12.99
CA GLY A 203 -11.04 -12.78 14.27
C GLY A 203 -10.04 -12.83 15.44
N VAL A 204 -9.20 -13.87 15.48
CA VAL A 204 -8.13 -14.00 16.49
C VAL A 204 -7.15 -12.82 16.38
N ALA A 205 -6.67 -12.51 15.17
CA ALA A 205 -5.77 -11.39 14.93
C ALA A 205 -6.37 -10.03 15.32
N LEU A 206 -7.69 -9.86 15.20
CA LEU A 206 -8.41 -8.66 15.64
C LEU A 206 -8.49 -8.54 17.17
N LEU A 207 -8.56 -9.67 17.86
CA LEU A 207 -8.64 -9.72 19.32
C LEU A 207 -7.27 -9.50 19.97
N THR A 208 -6.19 -9.99 19.34
CA THR A 208 -4.81 -9.82 19.78
C THR A 208 -4.30 -8.41 19.53
N THR A 209 -3.66 -7.78 20.51
CA THR A 209 -3.08 -6.42 20.38
C THR A 209 -1.73 -6.40 19.68
N GLN A 210 -1.16 -7.56 19.34
CA GLN A 210 0.15 -7.65 18.69
C GLN A 210 0.11 -6.98 17.30
N LYS A 211 1.14 -6.19 16.99
CA LYS A 211 1.29 -5.55 15.68
C LYS A 211 1.49 -6.57 14.57
N GLN A 212 2.23 -7.65 14.84
CA GLN A 212 2.54 -8.69 13.86
C GLN A 212 1.29 -9.47 13.38
N THR A 213 0.33 -9.71 14.27
CA THR A 213 -0.96 -10.34 13.90
C THR A 213 -1.77 -9.53 12.87
N ARG A 214 -1.49 -8.25 12.69
CA ARG A 214 -2.15 -7.41 11.67
C ARG A 214 -1.64 -7.74 10.27
N TYR A 215 -0.34 -8.00 10.13
CA TYR A 215 0.26 -8.42 8.87
C TYR A 215 -0.06 -9.88 8.53
N LEU A 216 -0.38 -10.70 9.54
CA LEU A 216 -0.92 -12.04 9.32
C LEU A 216 -2.25 -12.00 8.53
N LEU A 217 -3.10 -11.00 8.76
CA LEU A 217 -4.35 -10.81 8.00
C LEU A 217 -4.07 -10.63 6.50
N LEU A 218 -3.14 -9.73 6.18
CA LEU A 218 -2.71 -9.50 4.81
C LEU A 218 -2.12 -10.77 4.20
N PHE A 219 -1.25 -11.47 4.94
CA PHE A 219 -0.65 -12.71 4.47
C PHE A 219 -1.70 -13.79 4.17
N LEU A 220 -2.65 -14.00 5.07
CA LEU A 220 -3.71 -15.00 4.88
C LEU A 220 -4.60 -14.64 3.69
N TYR A 221 -4.94 -13.37 3.52
CA TYR A 221 -5.74 -12.93 2.37
C TYR A 221 -5.01 -13.13 1.05
N ILE A 222 -3.72 -12.78 0.99
CA ILE A 222 -2.91 -13.02 -0.20
C ILE A 222 -2.87 -14.52 -0.49
N LEU A 223 -2.64 -15.35 0.54
CA LEU A 223 -2.62 -16.80 0.40
C LEU A 223 -3.93 -17.34 -0.18
N THR A 224 -5.09 -16.82 0.25
CA THR A 224 -6.40 -17.22 -0.32
C THR A 224 -6.54 -16.86 -1.79
N ASN A 225 -5.95 -15.75 -2.22
CA ASN A 225 -6.01 -15.30 -3.62
C ASN A 225 -5.00 -16.02 -4.53
N THR A 226 -3.99 -16.66 -3.94
CA THR A 226 -2.90 -17.34 -4.67
C THR A 226 -2.97 -18.86 -4.60
N ALA A 227 -4.01 -19.42 -3.97
CA ALA A 227 -4.14 -20.86 -3.75
C ALA A 227 -4.50 -21.65 -5.02
N PHE A 228 -4.53 -21.00 -6.20
CA PHE A 228 -4.84 -21.59 -7.50
C PHE A 228 -3.71 -21.36 -8.50
#